data_AF-A0A923V6A4-F1
#
_entry.id   AF-A0A923V6A4-F1
#
_cell.length_a   1.000
_cell.length_b   1.000
_cell.length_c   1.000
_cell.angle_alpha   90.00
_cell.angle_beta   90.00
_cell.angle_gamma   90.00
#
_symmetry.space_group_name_H-M   'P 1'
#
loop_
_entity.id
_entity.type
_entity.pdbx_description
1 polymer ?
#
loop_
_entity_poly.entity_id
_entity_poly.type
_entity_poly.pdbx_seq_one_letter_code
_entity_poly.pdbx_strand_id
1 'polypeptide(L)'
;MATGKVAVTKSSKSLPVKPEGSTTQVIRFVGVSLGGGKSDKACIAILEYYPANKKIFLSRLFEKIKSEGNISGDSKIHELIDQNHEGTEYIAFDTPWKLPNCMNCTHKCGGFETCKEPHILWMWKHFNEHSSKKRPKKLFTPYTQRCIEMYVQTELEETFHMHHAMGANSAPLLARANFIRRRITGVECIEVFPKLTLWRMGKALKMMKSQLNDHRAAFGGDESRAQFLQTLNDNDIAFIYTQDMKHMVENNHAFEAFLCGFTAFLKYKGATEKRPKDFPKNEDWIEFPKADLKLKDL
;
A
#
# COMPACT_ATOMS: atom_id res chain seq x y z
N MET A 1 43.52 3.24 -69.75
CA MET A 1 42.57 4.20 -69.15
C MET A 1 41.20 3.54 -69.14
N ALA A 2 40.72 3.18 -67.95
CA ALA A 2 39.46 2.47 -67.74
C ALA A 2 38.35 3.49 -67.43
N THR A 3 37.19 3.36 -68.08
CA THR A 3 35.96 4.07 -67.72
C THR A 3 34.81 3.07 -67.64
N GLY A 4 34.54 2.60 -66.42
CA GLY A 4 33.40 1.75 -66.10
C GLY A 4 32.10 2.56 -66.04
N LYS A 5 31.04 2.03 -66.65
CA LYS A 5 29.67 2.54 -66.54
C LYS A 5 28.98 1.88 -65.34
N VAL A 6 28.57 2.70 -64.37
CA VAL A 6 27.81 2.29 -63.18
C VAL A 6 26.32 2.23 -63.51
N ALA A 7 25.68 1.11 -63.16
CA ALA A 7 24.25 0.89 -63.28
C ALA A 7 23.47 1.62 -62.17
N VAL A 8 22.42 2.34 -62.55
CA VAL A 8 21.50 3.04 -61.63
C VAL A 8 20.32 2.13 -61.34
N THR A 9 20.32 1.48 -60.17
CA THR A 9 19.16 0.78 -59.62
C THR A 9 18.20 1.77 -58.97
N LYS A 10 16.94 1.79 -59.43
CA LYS A 10 15.84 2.60 -58.88
C LYS A 10 15.52 2.14 -57.46
N SER A 11 15.80 3.00 -56.49
CA SER A 11 15.34 2.87 -55.10
C SER A 11 13.82 3.05 -55.04
N SER A 12 13.11 2.03 -54.58
CA SER A 12 11.69 2.09 -54.24
C SER A 12 11.51 3.00 -53.03
N LYS A 13 10.78 4.11 -53.23
CA LYS A 13 10.32 4.96 -52.14
C LYS A 13 9.35 4.15 -51.28
N SER A 14 9.79 3.73 -50.11
CA SER A 14 8.92 3.26 -49.04
C SER A 14 8.03 4.43 -48.60
N LEU A 15 6.71 4.22 -48.68
CA LEU A 15 5.74 5.11 -48.06
C LEU A 15 5.95 5.08 -46.53
N PRO A 16 5.85 6.22 -45.83
CA PRO A 16 5.98 6.23 -44.39
C PRO A 16 4.78 5.50 -43.79
N VAL A 17 5.04 4.34 -43.19
CA VAL A 17 4.10 3.65 -42.32
C VAL A 17 3.86 4.58 -41.12
N LYS A 18 2.63 5.09 -41.01
CA LYS A 18 2.19 5.79 -39.81
C LYS A 18 2.33 4.84 -38.62
N PRO A 19 2.95 5.24 -37.50
CA PRO A 19 2.86 4.45 -36.29
C PRO A 19 1.40 4.46 -35.83
N GLU A 20 0.76 3.30 -35.87
CA GLU A 20 -0.56 3.09 -35.27
C GLU A 20 -0.43 3.29 -33.76
N GLY A 21 -0.74 4.51 -33.32
CA GLY A 21 -0.96 4.83 -31.93
C GLY A 21 -2.27 4.21 -31.46
N SER A 22 -2.20 3.03 -30.86
CA SER A 22 -3.05 2.75 -29.71
C SER A 22 -2.22 3.09 -28.49
N THR A 23 -2.44 4.27 -27.89
CA THR A 23 -1.95 4.54 -26.54
C THR A 23 -2.55 3.47 -25.62
N THR A 24 -1.77 2.45 -25.30
CA THR A 24 -2.17 1.40 -24.36
C THR A 24 -2.53 2.11 -23.07
N GLN A 25 -3.80 2.04 -22.66
CA GLN A 25 -4.27 2.73 -21.46
C GLN A 25 -3.51 2.16 -20.25
N VAL A 26 -2.58 2.96 -19.71
CA VAL A 26 -1.81 2.59 -18.52
C VAL A 26 -2.60 3.01 -17.29
N ILE A 27 -2.74 2.08 -16.34
CA ILE A 27 -3.40 2.34 -15.05
C ILE A 27 -2.32 2.41 -13.98
N ARG A 28 -2.33 3.48 -13.18
CA ARG A 28 -1.32 3.75 -12.16
C ARG A 28 -1.84 3.53 -10.75
N PHE A 29 -0.95 3.08 -9.90
CA PHE A 29 -1.18 2.95 -8.47
C PHE A 29 -0.01 3.57 -7.72
N VAL A 30 -0.32 4.44 -6.77
CA VAL A 30 0.70 5.12 -5.96
C VAL A 30 0.69 4.49 -4.57
N GLY A 31 1.83 4.01 -4.12
CA GLY A 31 2.04 3.58 -2.75
C GLY A 31 2.88 4.57 -1.98
N VAL A 32 2.44 4.95 -0.79
CA VAL A 32 3.10 5.93 0.08
C VAL A 32 3.42 5.27 1.42
N SER A 33 4.70 5.21 1.76
CA SER A 33 5.13 4.87 3.12
C SER A 33 5.61 6.13 3.83
N LEU A 34 4.98 6.46 4.96
CA LEU A 34 5.31 7.68 5.69
C LEU A 34 6.32 7.40 6.82
N GLY A 35 7.35 8.25 6.89
CA GLY A 35 8.20 8.42 8.06
C GLY A 35 7.71 9.53 8.98
N GLY A 36 8.42 9.79 10.08
CA GLY A 36 8.19 10.99 10.89
C GLY A 36 8.44 12.26 10.06
N GLY A 37 7.68 13.34 10.29
CA GLY A 37 7.73 14.55 9.46
C GLY A 37 9.07 15.30 9.42
N LYS A 38 9.98 14.99 10.35
CA LYS A 38 11.37 15.51 10.38
C LYS A 38 12.43 14.52 9.88
N SER A 39 12.01 13.31 9.51
CA SER A 39 12.90 12.27 8.98
C SER A 39 12.92 12.29 7.46
N ASP A 40 13.94 11.67 6.89
CA ASP A 40 14.08 11.37 5.46
C ASP A 40 13.68 9.92 5.16
N LYS A 41 12.65 9.40 5.84
CA LYS A 41 12.25 8.00 5.68
C LYS A 41 11.08 7.80 4.73
N ALA A 42 10.34 8.87 4.40
CA ALA A 42 9.18 8.75 3.54
C ALA A 42 9.60 8.31 2.12
N CYS A 43 8.83 7.36 1.56
CA CYS A 43 9.07 6.81 0.23
C CYS A 43 7.75 6.73 -0.56
N ILE A 44 7.86 6.82 -1.88
CA ILE A 44 6.73 6.66 -2.82
C ILE A 44 7.11 5.64 -3.88
N ALA A 45 6.21 4.69 -4.15
CA ALA A 45 6.33 3.75 -5.27
C ALA A 45 5.21 4.02 -6.27
N ILE A 46 5.53 4.08 -7.55
CA ILE A 46 4.57 4.19 -8.65
C ILE A 46 4.56 2.86 -9.38
N LEU A 47 3.40 2.21 -9.42
CA LEU A 47 3.19 0.98 -10.18
C LEU A 47 2.33 1.27 -11.39
N GLU A 48 2.68 0.67 -12.52
CA GLU A 48 1.94 0.77 -13.78
C GLU A 48 1.45 -0.59 -14.21
N TYR A 49 0.14 -0.72 -14.37
CA TYR A 49 -0.51 -1.89 -14.93
C TYR A 49 -0.86 -1.64 -16.40
N TYR A 50 -0.50 -2.61 -17.23
CA TYR A 50 -0.74 -2.63 -18.67
C TYR A 50 -1.81 -3.71 -18.95
N PRO A 51 -3.09 -3.35 -19.09
CA PRO A 51 -4.19 -4.31 -19.20
C PRO A 51 -4.05 -5.26 -20.40
N ALA A 52 -3.53 -4.75 -21.52
CA ALA A 52 -3.31 -5.54 -22.74
C ALA A 52 -2.34 -6.70 -22.50
N ASN A 53 -1.30 -6.49 -21.69
CA ASN A 53 -0.28 -7.48 -21.39
C ASN A 53 -0.54 -8.26 -20.10
N LYS A 54 -1.52 -7.81 -19.30
CA LYS A 54 -1.77 -8.27 -17.93
C LYS A 54 -0.50 -8.25 -17.07
N LYS A 55 0.32 -7.21 -17.22
CA LYS A 55 1.57 -7.05 -16.46
C LYS A 55 1.54 -5.78 -15.63
N ILE A 56 2.07 -5.87 -14.41
CA ILE A 56 2.32 -4.73 -13.53
C ILE A 56 3.82 -4.55 -13.34
N PHE A 57 4.26 -3.29 -13.37
CA PHE A 57 5.65 -2.88 -13.24
C PHE A 57 5.79 -1.91 -12.09
N LEU A 58 6.89 -2.00 -11.34
CA LEU A 58 7.36 -0.85 -10.56
C LEU A 58 8.02 0.13 -11.54
N SER A 59 7.36 1.26 -11.83
CA SER A 59 7.83 2.23 -12.82
C SER A 59 8.77 3.27 -12.24
N ARG A 60 8.51 3.71 -11.00
CA ARG A 60 9.33 4.67 -10.27
C ARG A 60 9.34 4.39 -8.78
N LEU A 61 10.50 4.59 -8.15
CA LEU A 61 10.68 4.52 -6.72
C LEU A 61 11.37 5.80 -6.24
N PHE A 62 10.70 6.56 -5.38
CA PHE A 62 11.22 7.77 -4.77
C PHE A 62 11.53 7.49 -3.30
N GLU A 63 12.79 7.64 -2.94
CA GLU A 63 13.28 7.37 -1.59
C GLU A 63 13.73 8.65 -0.90
N LYS A 64 13.84 8.56 0.43
CA LYS A 64 14.44 9.58 1.28
C LYS A 64 13.83 10.97 1.13
N ILE A 65 12.52 11.03 0.99
CA ILE A 65 11.80 12.30 0.82
C ILE A 65 11.90 13.11 2.11
N LYS A 66 12.56 14.27 2.02
CA LYS A 66 12.86 15.17 3.12
C LYS A 66 12.65 16.63 2.75
N SER A 67 12.54 17.47 3.77
CA SER A 67 12.49 18.93 3.60
C SER A 67 13.83 19.47 3.11
N GLU A 68 13.78 20.43 2.19
CA GLU A 68 14.94 21.15 1.65
C GLU A 68 14.63 22.64 1.58
N GLY A 69 15.40 23.45 2.31
CA GLY A 69 15.15 24.88 2.45
C GLY A 69 13.72 25.16 2.93
N ASN A 70 12.96 25.91 2.13
CA ASN A 70 11.56 26.27 2.42
C ASN A 70 10.53 25.27 1.86
N ILE A 71 10.98 24.16 1.26
CA ILE A 71 10.10 23.13 0.70
C ILE A 71 10.02 21.97 1.70
N SER A 72 8.82 21.73 2.23
CA SER A 72 8.58 20.60 3.14
C SER A 72 8.63 19.26 2.40
N GLY A 73 9.03 18.19 3.09
CA GLY A 73 8.93 16.84 2.55
C GLY A 73 7.50 16.47 2.12
N ASP A 74 6.48 17.01 2.80
CA ASP A 74 5.07 16.80 2.45
C ASP A 74 4.69 17.50 1.14
N SER A 75 5.24 18.69 0.88
CA SER A 75 5.07 19.38 -0.41
C SER A 75 5.69 18.57 -1.55
N LYS A 76 6.84 17.94 -1.32
CA LYS A 76 7.45 17.03 -2.31
C LYS A 76 6.61 15.78 -2.55
N ILE A 77 6.00 15.21 -1.51
CA ILE A 77 5.06 14.09 -1.67
C ILE A 77 3.90 14.50 -2.58
N HIS A 78 3.34 15.70 -2.38
CA HIS A 78 2.31 16.23 -3.28
C HIS A 78 2.79 16.39 -4.72
N GLU A 79 3.93 17.03 -4.91
CA GLU A 79 4.52 17.22 -6.23
C GLU A 79 4.72 15.88 -6.97
N LEU A 80 5.24 14.87 -6.28
CA LEU A 80 5.43 13.53 -6.85
C LEU A 80 4.11 12.83 -7.17
N ILE A 81 3.07 12.98 -6.34
CA ILE A 81 1.73 12.45 -6.63
C ILE A 81 1.15 13.17 -7.85
N ASP A 82 1.22 14.51 -7.89
CA ASP A 82 0.68 15.34 -8.96
C ASP A 82 1.40 15.07 -10.29
N GLN A 83 2.73 14.86 -10.29
CA GLN A 83 3.50 14.47 -11.47
C GLN A 83 3.07 13.11 -12.05
N ASN A 84 2.41 12.26 -11.27
CA ASN A 84 1.95 10.93 -11.67
C ASN A 84 0.41 10.80 -11.60
N HIS A 85 -0.35 11.89 -11.49
CA HIS A 85 -1.80 11.85 -11.28
C HIS A 85 -2.57 11.21 -12.45
N GLU A 86 -2.13 11.45 -13.68
CA GLU A 86 -2.83 10.98 -14.88
C GLU A 86 -2.87 9.44 -14.89
N GLY A 87 -4.07 8.87 -15.03
CA GLY A 87 -4.28 7.42 -14.99
C GLY A 87 -4.10 6.77 -13.62
N THR A 88 -3.89 7.54 -12.54
CA THR A 88 -3.83 6.99 -11.18
C THR A 88 -5.24 6.65 -10.68
N GLU A 89 -5.43 5.38 -10.36
CA GLU A 89 -6.70 4.87 -9.82
C GLU A 89 -6.77 5.03 -8.30
N TYR A 90 -5.67 4.67 -7.61
CA TYR A 90 -5.61 4.69 -6.14
C TYR A 90 -4.28 5.22 -5.61
N ILE A 91 -4.35 5.93 -4.48
CA ILE A 91 -3.19 6.29 -3.66
C ILE A 91 -3.29 5.57 -2.31
N ALA A 92 -2.40 4.62 -2.08
CA ALA A 92 -2.38 3.78 -0.89
C ALA A 92 -1.38 4.29 0.16
N PHE A 93 -1.81 4.44 1.42
CA PHE A 93 -0.90 4.78 2.53
C PHE A 93 -0.74 3.60 3.51
N ASP A 94 0.46 3.43 4.05
CA ASP A 94 0.80 2.43 5.08
C ASP A 94 0.37 2.82 6.50
N THR A 95 -0.39 3.90 6.64
CA THR A 95 -0.71 4.51 7.92
C THR A 95 -2.15 5.02 7.95
N PRO A 96 -2.83 4.98 9.11
CA PRO A 96 -4.15 5.56 9.25
C PRO A 96 -4.18 7.05 8.97
N TRP A 97 -5.32 7.56 8.51
CA TRP A 97 -5.53 9.01 8.34
C TRP A 97 -6.85 9.51 8.92
N LYS A 98 -7.70 8.62 9.42
CA LYS A 98 -8.89 9.01 10.18
C LYS A 98 -8.66 8.73 11.65
N LEU A 99 -9.05 9.71 12.45
CA LEU A 99 -9.08 9.57 13.91
C LEU A 99 -10.10 8.49 14.31
N PRO A 100 -9.87 7.79 15.43
CA PRO A 100 -10.91 6.97 16.05
C PRO A 100 -12.21 7.74 16.21
N ASN A 101 -13.35 7.08 15.99
CA ASN A 101 -14.65 7.75 15.98
C ASN A 101 -14.97 8.49 17.29
N CYS A 102 -14.50 7.98 18.44
CA CYS A 102 -14.63 8.68 19.71
C CYS A 102 -13.93 10.05 19.75
N MET A 103 -12.85 10.25 19.00
CA MET A 103 -12.12 11.52 18.94
C MET A 103 -12.83 12.58 18.09
N ASN A 104 -13.76 12.15 17.24
CA ASN A 104 -14.60 13.03 16.43
C ASN A 104 -16.03 13.17 16.99
N CYS A 105 -16.32 12.52 18.12
CA CYS A 105 -17.66 12.50 18.70
C CYS A 105 -18.02 13.89 19.24
N THR A 106 -19.18 14.41 18.84
CA THR A 106 -19.69 15.72 19.26
C THR A 106 -20.63 15.65 20.47
N HIS A 107 -20.98 14.44 20.91
CA HIS A 107 -21.86 14.23 22.06
C HIS A 107 -21.12 14.48 23.39
N LYS A 108 -21.87 14.89 24.42
CA LYS A 108 -21.36 14.90 25.80
C LYS A 108 -21.11 13.47 26.25
N CYS A 109 -19.85 13.04 26.19
CA CYS A 109 -19.46 11.66 26.44
C CYS A 109 -19.64 11.28 27.92
N GLY A 110 -20.48 10.28 28.19
CA GLY A 110 -20.65 9.68 29.53
C GLY A 110 -19.70 8.52 29.82
N GLY A 111 -18.70 8.29 28.95
CA GLY A 111 -17.84 7.10 28.97
C GLY A 111 -18.26 6.05 27.95
N PHE A 112 -17.30 5.24 27.49
CA PHE A 112 -17.56 4.19 26.50
C PHE A 112 -18.25 2.96 27.12
N GLU A 113 -18.33 2.89 28.44
CA GLU A 113 -19.02 1.86 29.23
C GLU A 113 -20.54 1.91 29.03
N THR A 114 -21.10 3.10 28.78
CA THR A 114 -22.55 3.31 28.60
C THR A 114 -22.91 3.76 27.18
N CYS A 115 -21.92 4.07 26.35
CA CYS A 115 -22.10 4.56 25.00
C CYS A 115 -22.81 3.54 24.10
N LYS A 116 -23.78 4.04 23.31
CA LYS A 116 -24.59 3.23 22.38
C LYS A 116 -24.22 3.43 20.91
N GLU A 117 -23.12 4.13 20.65
CA GLU A 117 -22.61 4.28 19.30
C GLU A 117 -22.27 2.91 18.69
N PRO A 118 -22.57 2.67 17.40
CA PRO A 118 -22.40 1.36 16.77
C PRO A 118 -20.99 0.78 16.91
N HIS A 119 -19.97 1.61 16.74
CA HIS A 119 -18.57 1.20 16.88
C HIS A 119 -18.22 0.77 18.31
N ILE A 120 -18.73 1.47 19.34
CA ILE A 120 -18.51 1.08 20.74
C ILE A 120 -19.22 -0.23 21.07
N LEU A 121 -20.47 -0.39 20.64
CA LEU A 121 -21.20 -1.64 20.85
C LEU A 121 -20.49 -2.82 20.18
N TRP A 122 -19.96 -2.62 18.98
CA TRP A 122 -19.14 -3.61 18.29
C TRP A 122 -17.85 -3.94 19.06
N MET A 123 -17.10 -2.93 19.51
CA MET A 123 -15.86 -3.14 20.27
C MET A 123 -16.12 -3.91 21.58
N TRP A 124 -17.21 -3.60 22.29
CA TRP A 124 -17.60 -4.35 23.49
C TRP A 124 -17.96 -5.81 23.18
N LYS A 125 -18.80 -6.04 22.16
CA LYS A 125 -19.16 -7.39 21.73
C LYS A 125 -17.89 -8.19 21.40
N HIS A 126 -17.05 -7.63 20.53
CA HIS A 126 -15.82 -8.24 20.08
C HIS A 126 -14.84 -8.50 21.25
N PHE A 127 -14.70 -7.54 22.16
CA PHE A 127 -13.87 -7.69 23.36
C PHE A 127 -14.39 -8.81 24.27
N ASN A 128 -15.70 -8.92 24.50
CA ASN A 128 -16.28 -9.96 25.35
C ASN A 128 -16.07 -11.36 24.76
N GLU A 129 -16.18 -11.50 23.45
CA GLU A 129 -15.94 -12.74 22.72
C GLU A 129 -14.47 -13.19 22.82
N HIS A 130 -13.52 -12.25 22.75
CA HIS A 130 -12.07 -12.56 22.65
C HIS A 130 -11.28 -12.45 23.97
N SER A 131 -11.82 -11.75 24.98
CA SER A 131 -11.13 -11.51 26.27
C SER A 131 -11.12 -12.72 27.20
N SER A 132 -11.88 -13.77 26.91
CA SER A 132 -11.90 -15.02 27.69
C SER A 132 -10.55 -15.74 27.71
N LYS A 133 -9.73 -15.55 26.67
CA LYS A 133 -8.47 -16.29 26.45
C LYS A 133 -7.21 -15.61 27.05
N LYS A 134 -7.24 -14.34 27.45
CA LYS A 134 -6.03 -13.59 27.89
C LYS A 134 -6.15 -13.01 29.30
N ARG A 135 -5.13 -13.23 30.13
CA ARG A 135 -4.96 -12.62 31.47
C ARG A 135 -3.64 -11.85 31.53
N PRO A 136 -3.60 -10.59 32.03
CA PRO A 136 -4.74 -9.76 32.45
C PRO A 136 -5.58 -9.25 31.27
N LYS A 137 -6.88 -9.04 31.50
CA LYS A 137 -7.79 -8.47 30.50
C LYS A 137 -7.48 -6.98 30.32
N LYS A 138 -6.74 -6.63 29.27
CA LYS A 138 -6.51 -5.23 28.88
C LYS A 138 -7.73 -4.75 28.09
N LEU A 139 -8.51 -3.84 28.67
CA LEU A 139 -9.63 -3.21 27.98
C LEU A 139 -9.14 -2.48 26.72
N PHE A 140 -10.01 -2.42 25.71
CA PHE A 140 -9.77 -1.57 24.56
C PHE A 140 -9.90 -0.10 24.94
N THR A 141 -9.30 0.77 24.12
CA THR A 141 -9.25 2.22 24.32
C THR A 141 -9.78 2.89 23.06
N PRO A 142 -11.07 3.22 22.96
CA PRO A 142 -11.68 3.67 21.72
C PRO A 142 -11.24 5.07 21.28
N TYR A 143 -10.53 5.80 22.15
CA TYR A 143 -9.85 7.04 21.81
C TYR A 143 -8.46 6.82 21.18
N THR A 144 -7.88 5.62 21.28
CA THR A 144 -6.64 5.26 20.57
C THR A 144 -6.83 4.26 19.43
N GLN A 145 -7.77 3.34 19.57
CA GLN A 145 -8.04 2.22 18.67
C GLN A 145 -9.32 2.45 17.85
N ARG A 146 -9.33 1.96 16.60
CA ARG A 146 -10.53 1.79 15.78
C ARG A 146 -10.95 0.32 15.82
N CYS A 147 -12.09 0.01 15.19
CA CYS A 147 -12.57 -1.37 15.14
C CYS A 147 -11.65 -2.28 14.31
N ILE A 148 -10.98 -1.71 13.30
CA ILE A 148 -10.15 -2.47 12.38
C ILE A 148 -8.88 -3.03 13.05
N GLU A 149 -8.25 -2.32 13.98
CA GLU A 149 -7.09 -2.86 14.70
C GLU A 149 -7.47 -4.06 15.56
N MET A 150 -8.66 -4.03 16.19
CA MET A 150 -9.18 -5.16 16.95
C MET A 150 -9.44 -6.35 16.02
N TYR A 151 -10.14 -6.12 14.91
CA TYR A 151 -10.46 -7.15 13.92
C TYR A 151 -9.19 -7.85 13.39
N VAL A 152 -8.21 -7.06 12.94
CA VAL A 152 -6.95 -7.58 12.38
C VAL A 152 -6.17 -8.43 13.40
N GLN A 153 -6.29 -8.12 14.69
CA GLN A 153 -5.58 -8.83 15.74
C GLN A 153 -6.18 -10.22 16.07
N THR A 154 -7.48 -10.43 15.82
CA THR A 154 -8.24 -11.56 16.39
C THR A 154 -8.98 -12.41 15.36
N GLU A 155 -9.44 -11.82 14.26
CA GLU A 155 -10.33 -12.50 13.28
C GLU A 155 -9.58 -13.08 12.07
N LEU A 156 -8.31 -12.74 11.92
CA LEU A 156 -7.49 -13.20 10.80
C LEU A 156 -6.83 -14.56 11.08
N GLU A 157 -6.26 -15.15 10.03
CA GLU A 157 -5.62 -16.46 10.04
C GLU A 157 -4.52 -16.61 11.11
N GLU A 158 -3.88 -15.49 11.47
CA GLU A 158 -2.90 -15.40 12.52
C GLU A 158 -3.07 -14.09 13.29
N THR A 159 -2.41 -13.97 14.45
CA THR A 159 -2.40 -12.72 15.20
C THR A 159 -1.47 -11.72 14.53
N PHE A 160 -2.04 -10.65 14.00
CA PHE A 160 -1.28 -9.53 13.48
C PHE A 160 -1.28 -8.36 14.48
N HIS A 161 -0.10 -7.84 14.77
CA HIS A 161 0.07 -6.71 15.67
C HIS A 161 0.03 -5.39 14.89
N MET A 162 -1.17 -4.84 14.75
CA MET A 162 -1.38 -3.50 14.22
C MET A 162 -1.22 -2.46 15.33
N HIS A 163 -0.46 -1.40 15.07
CA HIS A 163 -0.40 -0.27 15.98
C HIS A 163 -1.73 0.47 16.01
N HIS A 164 -2.16 0.91 17.20
CA HIS A 164 -3.37 1.71 17.36
C HIS A 164 -3.25 3.02 16.58
N ALA A 165 -4.30 3.45 15.87
CA ALA A 165 -4.31 4.67 15.08
C ALA A 165 -3.76 5.90 15.82
N MET A 166 -4.18 6.08 17.07
CA MET A 166 -3.73 7.16 17.95
C MET A 166 -2.77 6.67 19.06
N GLY A 167 -2.01 5.60 18.79
CA GLY A 167 -0.91 5.14 19.63
C GLY A 167 0.37 5.97 19.44
N ALA A 168 1.34 5.83 20.35
CA ALA A 168 2.55 6.68 20.39
C ALA A 168 3.32 6.78 19.06
N ASN A 169 3.44 5.68 18.32
CA ASN A 169 4.16 5.64 17.04
C ASN A 169 3.29 6.05 15.84
N SER A 170 1.99 5.73 15.87
CA SER A 170 1.09 5.95 14.73
C SER A 170 0.42 7.33 14.75
N ALA A 171 0.18 7.93 15.91
CA ALA A 171 -0.52 9.21 16.00
C ALA A 171 0.17 10.35 15.21
N PRO A 172 1.52 10.51 15.24
CA PRO A 172 2.19 11.51 14.43
C PRO A 172 2.08 11.22 12.92
N LEU A 173 2.13 9.94 12.54
CA LEU A 173 1.97 9.51 11.15
C LEU A 173 0.53 9.73 10.66
N LEU A 174 -0.46 9.51 11.54
CA LEU A 174 -1.86 9.76 11.26
C LEU A 174 -2.13 11.24 11.01
N ALA A 175 -1.61 12.11 11.87
CA ALA A 175 -1.71 13.55 11.68
C ALA A 175 -1.08 13.98 10.34
N ARG A 176 0.09 13.44 10.01
CA ARG A 176 0.78 13.69 8.74
C ARG A 176 -0.01 13.19 7.53
N ALA A 177 -0.50 11.96 7.56
CA ALA A 177 -1.30 11.36 6.49
C ALA A 177 -2.61 12.13 6.29
N ASN A 178 -3.30 12.49 7.38
CA ASN A 178 -4.50 13.32 7.33
C ASN A 178 -4.21 14.68 6.67
N PHE A 179 -3.08 15.32 7.03
CA PHE A 179 -2.68 16.61 6.47
C PHE A 179 -2.37 16.54 4.97
N ILE A 180 -1.60 15.54 4.54
CA ILE A 180 -1.30 15.29 3.13
C ILE A 180 -2.61 15.01 2.37
N ARG A 181 -3.39 14.03 2.82
CA ARG A 181 -4.62 13.59 2.13
C ARG A 181 -5.60 14.73 1.82
N ARG A 182 -5.66 15.78 2.65
CA ARG A 182 -6.56 16.93 2.44
C ARG A 182 -6.34 17.67 1.11
N ARG A 183 -5.15 17.59 0.50
CA ARG A 183 -4.84 18.27 -0.76
C ARG A 183 -4.88 17.34 -1.97
N ILE A 184 -5.05 16.04 -1.76
CA ILE A 184 -5.22 15.07 -2.83
C ILE A 184 -6.68 15.15 -3.26
N THR A 185 -6.92 15.47 -4.54
CA THR A 185 -8.26 15.60 -5.12
C THR A 185 -8.38 14.74 -6.38
N GLY A 186 -9.59 14.27 -6.69
CA GLY A 186 -9.85 13.51 -7.92
C GLY A 186 -9.38 12.05 -7.91
N VAL A 187 -8.68 11.58 -6.88
CA VAL A 187 -8.20 10.19 -6.75
C VAL A 187 -8.58 9.63 -5.38
N GLU A 188 -9.03 8.37 -5.35
CA GLU A 188 -9.39 7.69 -4.10
C GLU A 188 -8.11 7.28 -3.33
N CYS A 189 -8.03 7.70 -2.05
CA CYS A 189 -7.00 7.20 -1.15
C CYS A 189 -7.48 5.96 -0.40
N ILE A 190 -6.63 4.92 -0.33
CA ILE A 190 -6.89 3.68 0.45
C ILE A 190 -5.85 3.41 1.55
N GLU A 191 -6.31 2.92 2.71
CA GLU A 191 -5.41 2.62 3.83
C GLU A 191 -4.98 1.16 3.70
N VAL A 192 -3.69 0.89 3.86
CA VAL A 192 -3.12 -0.45 3.69
C VAL A 192 -2.35 -0.83 4.94
N PHE A 193 -2.40 -2.10 5.31
CA PHE A 193 -1.47 -2.69 6.25
C PHE A 193 -0.51 -3.63 5.52
N PRO A 194 0.68 -3.15 5.11
CA PRO A 194 1.53 -3.90 4.18
C PRO A 194 1.95 -5.27 4.68
N LYS A 195 2.00 -5.47 6.00
CA LYS A 195 2.27 -6.78 6.59
C LYS A 195 1.31 -7.86 6.11
N LEU A 196 0.01 -7.54 5.99
CA LEU A 196 -0.98 -8.48 5.48
C LEU A 196 -0.81 -8.75 3.99
N THR A 197 -0.40 -7.74 3.23
CA THR A 197 -0.07 -7.91 1.81
C THR A 197 1.09 -8.86 1.64
N LEU A 198 2.21 -8.62 2.34
CA LEU A 198 3.35 -9.52 2.37
C LEU A 198 2.92 -10.94 2.76
N TRP A 199 2.15 -11.07 3.84
CA TRP A 199 1.74 -12.36 4.37
C TRP A 199 0.90 -13.16 3.38
N ARG A 200 -0.22 -12.61 2.90
CA ARG A 200 -1.17 -13.34 2.05
C ARG A 200 -0.62 -13.57 0.66
N MET A 201 0.13 -12.61 0.10
CA MET A 201 0.87 -12.84 -1.15
C MET A 201 1.93 -13.92 -0.98
N GLY A 202 2.73 -13.87 0.08
CA GLY A 202 3.76 -14.86 0.36
C GLY A 202 3.17 -16.27 0.50
N LYS A 203 2.02 -16.39 1.17
CA LYS A 203 1.28 -17.65 1.25
C LYS A 203 0.79 -18.14 -0.11
N ALA A 204 0.24 -17.26 -0.95
CA ALA A 204 -0.16 -17.61 -2.31
C ALA A 204 1.03 -18.05 -3.18
N LEU A 205 2.21 -17.47 -2.95
CA LEU A 205 3.49 -17.82 -3.58
C LEU A 205 4.18 -19.03 -2.92
N LYS A 206 3.54 -19.69 -1.95
CA LYS A 206 4.08 -20.85 -1.21
C LYS A 206 5.38 -20.59 -0.47
N MET A 207 5.62 -19.35 -0.06
CA MET A 207 6.76 -18.99 0.79
C MET A 207 6.59 -19.56 2.21
N MET A 208 7.72 -19.82 2.87
CA MET A 208 7.74 -20.30 4.24
C MET A 208 7.36 -19.17 5.20
N LYS A 209 6.67 -19.51 6.29
CA LYS A 209 6.25 -18.55 7.33
C LYS A 209 7.41 -17.73 7.90
N SER A 210 8.57 -18.36 8.12
CA SER A 210 9.79 -17.68 8.61
C SER A 210 10.23 -16.52 7.71
N GLN A 211 10.00 -16.63 6.40
CA GLN A 211 10.37 -15.61 5.41
C GLN A 211 9.40 -14.41 5.41
N LEU A 212 8.23 -14.54 6.06
CA LEU A 212 7.16 -13.55 6.03
C LEU A 212 6.99 -12.78 7.34
N ASN A 213 7.64 -13.19 8.43
CA ASN A 213 7.41 -12.63 9.77
C ASN A 213 8.22 -11.39 10.09
N ASP A 214 9.44 -11.28 9.58
CA ASP A 214 10.43 -10.34 10.14
C ASP A 214 10.94 -9.31 9.12
N HIS A 215 10.12 -8.98 8.11
CA HIS A 215 10.50 -8.03 7.06
C HIS A 215 10.83 -6.61 7.55
N ARG A 216 10.45 -6.23 8.77
CA ARG A 216 10.83 -4.95 9.42
C ARG A 216 11.99 -5.10 10.41
N ALA A 217 12.46 -6.32 10.67
CA ALA A 217 13.52 -6.57 11.63
C ALA A 217 14.86 -5.97 11.16
N ALA A 218 15.66 -5.51 12.12
CA ALA A 218 16.99 -4.97 11.85
C ALA A 218 17.96 -6.05 11.32
N PHE A 219 17.73 -7.31 11.68
CA PHE A 219 18.50 -8.46 11.24
C PHE A 219 17.58 -9.43 10.48
N GLY A 220 17.99 -9.86 9.29
CA GLY A 220 17.24 -10.79 8.43
C GLY A 220 16.01 -10.19 7.73
N GLY A 221 15.62 -8.96 8.04
CA GLY A 221 14.51 -8.29 7.36
C GLY A 221 14.82 -7.98 5.90
N ASP A 222 16.08 -7.68 5.59
CA ASP A 222 16.60 -7.54 4.23
C ASP A 222 16.48 -8.84 3.43
N GLU A 223 16.86 -9.98 4.02
CA GLU A 223 16.70 -11.30 3.40
C GLU A 223 15.23 -11.62 3.12
N SER A 224 14.34 -11.36 4.08
CA SER A 224 12.89 -11.53 3.93
C SER A 224 12.35 -10.69 2.76
N ARG A 225 12.75 -9.42 2.65
CA ARG A 225 12.38 -8.53 1.54
C ARG A 225 12.91 -9.05 0.20
N ALA A 226 14.19 -9.46 0.15
CA ALA A 226 14.84 -9.96 -1.05
C ALA A 226 14.15 -11.22 -1.59
N GLN A 227 13.89 -12.19 -0.71
CA GLN A 227 13.21 -13.43 -1.08
C GLN A 227 11.79 -13.17 -1.59
N PHE A 228 11.05 -12.25 -0.97
CA PHE A 228 9.71 -11.90 -1.43
C PHE A 228 9.71 -11.26 -2.82
N LEU A 229 10.57 -10.25 -3.03
CA LEU A 229 10.69 -9.55 -4.32
C LEU A 229 11.16 -10.49 -5.44
N GLN A 230 12.13 -11.34 -5.15
CA GLN A 230 12.61 -12.35 -6.10
C GLN A 230 11.49 -13.33 -6.46
N THR A 231 10.76 -13.83 -5.46
CA THR A 231 9.64 -14.77 -5.69
C THR A 231 8.52 -14.14 -6.51
N LEU A 232 8.22 -12.85 -6.31
CA LEU A 232 7.24 -12.12 -7.14
C LEU A 232 7.67 -12.05 -8.61
N ASN A 233 8.95 -11.72 -8.84
CA ASN A 233 9.50 -11.56 -10.18
C ASN A 233 9.61 -12.92 -10.89
N ASP A 234 10.08 -13.96 -10.21
CA ASP A 234 10.22 -15.33 -10.74
C ASP A 234 8.87 -15.97 -11.11
N ASN A 235 7.78 -15.53 -10.49
CA ASN A 235 6.42 -15.97 -10.80
C ASN A 235 5.69 -15.01 -11.76
N ASP A 236 6.39 -14.06 -12.39
CA ASP A 236 5.83 -13.07 -13.33
C ASP A 236 4.66 -12.24 -12.75
N ILE A 237 4.57 -12.10 -11.42
CA ILE A 237 3.46 -11.39 -10.75
C ILE A 237 3.65 -9.88 -10.83
N ALA A 238 4.87 -9.41 -10.60
CA ALA A 238 5.23 -8.01 -10.71
C ALA A 238 6.66 -7.92 -11.25
N PHE A 239 6.86 -7.12 -12.30
CA PHE A 239 8.17 -6.91 -12.87
C PHE A 239 8.89 -5.79 -12.12
N ILE A 240 10.07 -6.09 -11.61
CA ILE A 240 10.86 -5.19 -10.79
C ILE A 240 12.31 -5.24 -11.29
N TYR A 241 12.89 -4.09 -11.60
CA TYR A 241 14.28 -4.02 -12.01
C TYR A 241 15.21 -4.35 -10.84
N THR A 242 16.33 -5.01 -11.11
CA THR A 242 17.31 -5.43 -10.08
C THR A 242 17.78 -4.26 -9.21
N GLN A 243 17.93 -3.07 -9.80
CA GLN A 243 18.31 -1.87 -9.05
C GLN A 243 17.22 -1.50 -8.03
N ASP A 244 15.96 -1.39 -8.44
CA ASP A 244 14.85 -1.07 -7.52
C ASP A 244 14.64 -2.15 -6.46
N MET A 245 14.85 -3.42 -6.81
CA MET A 245 14.85 -4.52 -5.83
C MET A 245 15.89 -4.27 -4.74
N LYS A 246 17.12 -3.91 -5.11
CA LYS A 246 18.19 -3.61 -4.14
C LYS A 246 17.79 -2.45 -3.22
N HIS A 247 17.23 -1.37 -3.78
CA HIS A 247 16.73 -0.24 -3.00
C HIS A 247 15.67 -0.66 -1.98
N MET A 248 14.68 -1.47 -2.38
CA MET A 248 13.65 -1.98 -1.46
C MET A 248 14.20 -2.96 -0.43
N VAL A 249 15.21 -3.75 -0.77
CA VAL A 249 15.90 -4.64 0.18
C VAL A 249 16.62 -3.83 1.25
N GLU A 250 17.31 -2.75 0.88
CA GLU A 250 18.07 -1.91 1.81
C GLU A 250 17.18 -0.94 2.61
N ASN A 251 16.04 -0.52 2.05
CA ASN A 251 15.13 0.46 2.64
C ASN A 251 13.74 -0.11 2.88
N ASN A 252 13.41 -0.38 4.14
CA ASN A 252 12.10 -0.88 4.55
C ASN A 252 10.93 0.03 4.10
N HIS A 253 11.09 1.36 4.12
CA HIS A 253 10.01 2.26 3.69
C HIS A 253 9.77 2.20 2.18
N ALA A 254 10.82 1.98 1.38
CA ALA A 254 10.66 1.76 -0.06
C ALA A 254 9.87 0.47 -0.32
N PHE A 255 10.18 -0.60 0.41
CA PHE A 255 9.44 -1.86 0.34
C PHE A 255 7.97 -1.73 0.78
N GLU A 256 7.70 -1.02 1.87
CA GLU A 256 6.33 -0.75 2.35
C GLU A 256 5.53 0.10 1.35
N ALA A 257 6.17 1.10 0.73
CA ALA A 257 5.55 1.90 -0.32
C ALA A 257 5.19 1.01 -1.53
N PHE A 258 6.09 0.12 -1.96
CA PHE A 258 5.77 -0.85 -3.00
C PHE A 258 4.58 -1.74 -2.63
N LEU A 259 4.55 -2.31 -1.42
CA LEU A 259 3.43 -3.13 -0.96
C LEU A 259 2.11 -2.36 -0.90
N CYS A 260 2.13 -1.06 -0.54
CA CYS A 260 0.95 -0.20 -0.61
C CYS A 260 0.42 -0.09 -2.04
N GLY A 261 1.28 0.28 -2.99
CA GLY A 261 0.92 0.41 -4.40
C GLY A 261 0.47 -0.92 -5.01
N PHE A 262 1.10 -2.02 -4.60
CA PHE A 262 0.69 -3.36 -5.00
C PHE A 262 -0.67 -3.74 -4.43
N THR A 263 -0.99 -3.35 -3.20
CA THR A 263 -2.33 -3.56 -2.62
C THR A 263 -3.40 -2.75 -3.33
N ALA A 264 -3.08 -1.52 -3.77
CA ALA A 264 -3.95 -0.73 -4.63
C ALA A 264 -4.25 -1.44 -5.96
N PHE A 265 -3.24 -2.04 -6.59
CA PHE A 265 -3.45 -2.90 -7.75
C PHE A 265 -4.37 -4.10 -7.45
N LEU A 266 -4.16 -4.78 -6.32
CA LEU A 266 -5.03 -5.88 -5.90
C LEU A 266 -6.47 -5.43 -5.67
N LYS A 267 -6.69 -4.24 -5.09
CA LYS A 267 -8.03 -3.65 -4.94
C LYS A 267 -8.68 -3.46 -6.30
N TYR A 268 -7.96 -2.86 -7.25
CA TYR A 268 -8.44 -2.66 -8.63
C TYR A 268 -8.84 -3.98 -9.30
N LYS A 269 -8.08 -5.06 -9.05
CA LYS A 269 -8.40 -6.41 -9.52
C LYS A 269 -9.54 -7.09 -8.76
N GLY A 270 -10.12 -6.46 -7.74
CA GLY A 270 -11.13 -7.07 -6.87
C GLY A 270 -10.57 -8.21 -6.01
N ALA A 271 -9.27 -8.18 -5.72
CA ALA A 271 -8.51 -9.20 -5.01
C ALA A 271 -8.25 -8.86 -3.53
N THR A 272 -8.91 -7.83 -2.98
CA THR A 272 -8.88 -7.47 -1.55
C THR A 272 -10.09 -8.00 -0.78
N GLU A 273 -9.93 -8.11 0.54
CA GLU A 273 -11.01 -8.50 1.43
C GLU A 273 -12.11 -7.45 1.49
N LYS A 274 -13.34 -7.95 1.49
CA LYS A 274 -14.51 -7.09 1.72
C LYS A 274 -14.71 -6.89 3.21
N ARG A 275 -15.20 -5.71 3.56
CA ARG A 275 -15.68 -5.41 4.90
C ARG A 275 -16.70 -6.48 5.36
N PRO A 276 -16.55 -7.07 6.56
CA PRO A 276 -17.51 -8.01 7.13
C PRO A 276 -18.90 -7.40 7.28
N LYS A 277 -19.95 -8.22 7.20
CA LYS A 277 -21.34 -7.76 7.23
C LYS A 277 -21.73 -7.08 8.54
N ASP A 278 -21.14 -7.51 9.66
CA ASP A 278 -21.41 -7.03 11.01
C ASP A 278 -20.42 -5.94 11.48
N PHE A 279 -19.48 -5.54 10.63
CA PHE A 279 -18.54 -4.46 10.93
C PHE A 279 -19.24 -3.08 10.88
N PRO A 280 -18.95 -2.15 11.81
CA PRO A 280 -19.66 -0.87 11.87
C PRO A 280 -19.53 -0.06 10.58
N LYS A 281 -20.65 0.46 10.06
CA LYS A 281 -20.68 1.20 8.78
C LYS A 281 -19.87 2.49 8.81
N ASN A 282 -19.86 3.17 9.96
CA ASN A 282 -19.14 4.43 10.19
C ASN A 282 -17.65 4.25 10.53
N GLU A 283 -17.17 3.01 10.63
CA GLU A 283 -15.75 2.71 10.78
C GLU A 283 -15.06 2.59 9.42
N ASP A 284 -13.75 2.81 9.42
CA ASP A 284 -12.94 2.59 8.23
C ASP A 284 -12.62 1.12 8.02
N TRP A 285 -12.41 0.79 6.75
CA TRP A 285 -11.87 -0.49 6.35
C TRP A 285 -10.53 -0.24 5.68
N ILE A 286 -9.56 -1.08 5.99
CA ILE A 286 -8.26 -1.06 5.33
C ILE A 286 -8.25 -2.15 4.24
N GLU A 287 -7.47 -1.91 3.20
CA GLU A 287 -7.33 -2.83 2.08
C GLU A 287 -6.17 -3.80 2.33
N PHE A 288 -6.43 -5.08 2.12
CA PHE A 288 -5.46 -6.17 2.18
C PHE A 288 -5.95 -7.34 1.32
N PRO A 289 -5.05 -8.20 0.81
CA PRO A 289 -5.44 -9.26 -0.14
C PRO A 289 -6.39 -10.26 0.49
N LYS A 290 -7.19 -10.96 -0.32
CA LYS A 290 -8.03 -12.09 0.12
C LYS A 290 -7.21 -13.24 0.72
N ALA A 291 -7.79 -13.97 1.67
CA ALA A 291 -7.14 -15.12 2.29
C ALA A 291 -6.88 -16.27 1.30
N ASP A 292 -7.78 -16.47 0.34
CA ASP A 292 -7.74 -17.53 -0.68
C ASP A 292 -7.25 -17.02 -2.04
N LEU A 293 -6.38 -16.00 -2.03
CA LEU A 293 -5.89 -15.35 -3.24
C LEU A 293 -5.29 -16.36 -4.24
N LYS A 294 -5.78 -16.33 -5.48
CA LYS A 294 -5.28 -17.15 -6.57
C LYS A 294 -4.43 -16.31 -7.51
N LEU A 295 -3.17 -16.69 -7.68
CA LEU A 295 -2.21 -15.98 -8.54
C LEU A 295 -2.66 -15.88 -10.01
N LYS A 296 -3.50 -16.81 -10.47
CA LYS A 296 -4.03 -16.84 -11.85
C LYS A 296 -4.95 -15.66 -12.18
N ASP A 297 -5.47 -15.00 -11.15
CA ASP A 297 -6.44 -13.92 -11.26
C ASP A 297 -5.74 -12.53 -11.30
N LEU A 298 -4.41 -12.51 -11.16
CA LEU A 298 -3.58 -11.30 -11.13
C LEU A 298 -3.14 -10.88 -12.54
#